data_AF-A0A946F9H7-F1
#
_entry.id   AF-A0A946F9H7-F1
#
_cell.length_a   1.000
_cell.length_b   1.000
_cell.length_c   1.000
_cell.angle_alpha   90.00
_cell.angle_beta   90.00
_cell.angle_gamma   90.00
#
_symmetry.space_group_name_H-M   'P 1'
#
loop_
_entity.id
_entity.type
_entity.pdbx_description
1 polymer ?
#
loop_
_entity_poly.entity_id
_entity_poly.type
_entity_poly.pdbx_seq_one_letter_code
_entity_poly.pdbx_strand_id
1 'polypeptide(L)'
;MTEPTADSSLPLEQWQAIAEKSQRLMRDFVARQGDGVGQNDDMKRMNDVFMQATMQLLSDPAKLAEAQASLWKGYMDLWQNTALRMAGQEVDPVVLPHSDDRRFKHDSWTENAVFDYMKQSYLLSSNWVTELMGGVDGLEPKTKKQLDFYTRLYVDALSPTNFAATNPEVLRETAETKGENLVRGLSNLLDDFERGKGQLAIKMVDNDAFEVGKDLATTPGKVVFQNDLIQLIQFTPTTQKVHRKPLLIVPPWINKYYILDLKPKNSFIKWVVEQGHTVFVVSWVNPDAELARKTFSDYLLEGPMAAIDAVEKATGEKKINVLGYCIGGTLVACTMAYMAANKDNHVASASYLTSLVDFKNVGEIDVFIDEEQVQNLERMMEERGFLEGSEMAATFNTLRANDLVWSFVINNYLMGKEPFPFDILYWNGDSTRMPAAMHSEYLRRMYLDNALSQGKMELAGTTLDLTAIKTPSYLLSTREDHIAPWDSTYKATQLYSGKTTFTLAMSGHVAGVVNPAAKDKYGYWTNASNPESTEAWLEGAEQHDGSWWPHWQAWLAKHAGAMVPARQPGDGALEVLEDAPGSFVKHDLRKAG
;
A
#
# COMPACT_ATOMS: atom_id res chain seq x y z
N MET A 1 -20.72 0.22 -52.40
CA MET A 1 -21.54 1.15 -51.60
C MET A 1 -22.55 0.33 -50.82
N THR A 2 -22.21 0.00 -49.59
CA THR A 2 -23.12 -0.53 -48.58
C THR A 2 -22.52 -0.07 -47.25
N GLU A 3 -23.01 1.06 -46.77
CA GLU A 3 -22.76 1.55 -45.42
C GLU A 3 -23.41 0.61 -44.40
N PRO A 4 -22.74 0.26 -43.31
CA PRO A 4 -23.42 -0.25 -42.13
C PRO A 4 -23.94 0.93 -41.31
N THR A 5 -25.26 1.09 -41.27
CA THR A 5 -25.95 1.96 -40.31
C THR A 5 -25.83 1.36 -38.91
N ALA A 6 -24.90 1.86 -38.11
CA ALA A 6 -24.91 1.65 -36.67
C ALA A 6 -25.92 2.64 -36.05
N ASP A 7 -27.04 2.11 -35.59
CA ASP A 7 -28.02 2.83 -34.77
C ASP A 7 -27.35 3.22 -33.44
N SER A 8 -27.05 4.51 -33.28
CA SER A 8 -26.18 5.03 -32.21
C SER A 8 -26.94 5.90 -31.20
N SER A 9 -28.21 5.58 -30.91
CA SER A 9 -28.93 6.19 -29.78
C SER A 9 -28.92 5.23 -28.59
N LEU A 10 -28.38 5.67 -27.46
CA LEU A 10 -28.55 4.99 -26.18
C LEU A 10 -30.05 4.83 -25.89
N PRO A 11 -30.54 3.63 -25.49
CA PRO A 11 -31.96 3.41 -25.25
C PRO A 11 -32.50 4.38 -24.18
N LEU A 12 -33.67 4.98 -24.41
CA LEU A 12 -34.38 5.86 -23.46
C LEU A 12 -34.49 5.23 -22.05
N GLU A 13 -34.56 3.90 -21.99
CA GLU A 13 -34.59 3.09 -20.77
C GLU A 13 -33.34 3.28 -19.89
N GLN A 14 -32.13 3.41 -20.48
CA GLN A 14 -30.91 3.64 -19.70
C GLN A 14 -30.91 5.02 -19.02
N TRP A 15 -31.39 6.05 -19.71
CA TRP A 15 -31.52 7.39 -19.13
C TRP A 15 -32.52 7.45 -17.98
N GLN A 16 -33.64 6.74 -18.11
CA GLN A 16 -34.64 6.63 -17.05
C GLN A 16 -34.07 5.90 -15.83
N ALA A 17 -33.36 4.79 -16.03
CA ALA A 17 -32.73 4.04 -14.95
C ALA A 17 -31.69 4.89 -14.18
N ILE A 18 -30.84 5.63 -14.89
CA ILE A 18 -29.84 6.54 -14.29
C ILE A 18 -30.53 7.65 -13.49
N ALA A 19 -31.58 8.26 -14.04
CA ALA A 19 -32.32 9.34 -13.38
C ALA A 19 -33.01 8.88 -12.10
N GLU A 20 -33.68 7.72 -12.13
CA GLU A 20 -34.31 7.11 -10.96
C GLU A 20 -33.28 6.77 -9.87
N LYS A 21 -32.17 6.16 -10.28
CA LYS A 21 -31.06 5.81 -9.38
C LYS A 21 -30.45 7.04 -8.73
N SER A 22 -30.18 8.10 -9.50
CA SER A 22 -29.66 9.37 -9.01
C SER A 22 -30.60 10.03 -7.99
N GLN A 23 -31.91 10.09 -8.28
CA GLN A 23 -32.89 10.65 -7.36
C GLN A 23 -33.02 9.85 -6.05
N ARG A 24 -32.88 8.52 -6.10
CA ARG A 24 -32.87 7.66 -4.90
C ARG A 24 -31.63 7.92 -4.06
N LEU A 25 -30.44 7.84 -4.66
CA LEU A 25 -29.17 8.03 -3.95
C LEU A 25 -29.03 9.43 -3.36
N MET A 26 -29.50 10.46 -4.05
CA MET A 26 -29.49 11.83 -3.52
C MET A 26 -30.39 11.98 -2.28
N ARG A 27 -31.56 11.32 -2.27
CA ARG A 27 -32.43 11.28 -1.09
C ARG A 27 -31.78 10.55 0.07
N ASP A 28 -31.13 9.41 -0.20
CA ASP A 28 -30.44 8.62 0.83
C ASP A 28 -29.21 9.36 1.40
N PHE A 29 -28.46 10.08 0.55
CA PHE A 29 -27.34 10.92 0.97
C PHE A 29 -27.79 12.05 1.90
N VAL A 30 -28.84 12.79 1.52
CA VAL A 30 -29.39 13.89 2.35
C VAL A 30 -29.93 13.36 3.68
N ALA A 31 -30.57 12.17 3.68
CA ALA A 31 -31.07 11.55 4.90
C ALA A 31 -29.94 11.12 5.86
N ARG A 32 -28.81 10.64 5.34
CA ARG A 32 -27.66 10.15 6.13
C ARG A 32 -26.72 11.25 6.61
N GLN A 33 -26.75 12.43 6.00
CA GLN A 33 -25.96 13.58 6.44
C GLN A 33 -26.35 14.08 7.85
N GLY A 34 -27.50 13.64 8.38
CA GLY A 34 -27.93 13.91 9.75
C GLY A 34 -27.20 13.10 10.84
N ASP A 35 -26.53 12.00 10.49
CA ASP A 35 -25.93 11.04 11.45
C ASP A 35 -24.38 11.06 11.45
N GLY A 36 -23.77 12.18 11.02
CA GLY A 36 -22.36 12.28 10.67
C GLY A 36 -21.35 11.85 11.75
N VAL A 37 -20.69 10.72 11.52
CA VAL A 37 -19.49 10.28 12.24
C VAL A 37 -18.43 9.87 11.22
N GLY A 38 -17.25 10.48 11.25
CA GLY A 38 -16.04 10.02 10.52
C GLY A 38 -15.39 11.03 9.57
N GLN A 39 -16.05 11.45 8.48
CA GLN A 39 -15.42 12.28 7.43
C GLN A 39 -15.19 13.76 7.82
N ASN A 40 -15.78 14.23 8.92
CA ASN A 40 -15.73 15.64 9.31
C ASN A 40 -14.36 16.07 9.87
N ASP A 41 -13.59 15.13 10.43
CA ASP A 41 -12.38 15.45 11.19
C ASP A 41 -11.18 15.76 10.29
N ASP A 42 -10.95 14.98 9.22
CA ASP A 42 -9.84 15.23 8.29
C ASP A 42 -10.02 16.53 7.49
N MET A 43 -11.24 16.84 7.07
CA MET A 43 -11.53 18.08 6.35
C MET A 43 -11.43 19.30 7.27
N LYS A 44 -11.91 19.19 8.51
CA LYS A 44 -11.72 20.22 9.54
C LYS A 44 -10.23 20.45 9.79
N ARG A 45 -9.44 19.38 9.93
CA ARG A 45 -8.00 19.45 10.15
C ARG A 45 -7.27 20.10 8.98
N MET A 46 -7.60 19.70 7.75
CA MET A 46 -7.06 20.33 6.55
C MET A 46 -7.30 21.85 6.58
N ASN A 47 -8.52 22.27 6.92
CA ASN A 47 -8.84 23.70 7.08
C ASN A 47 -8.01 24.35 8.20
N ASP A 48 -7.88 23.72 9.36
CA ASP A 48 -7.10 24.24 10.49
C ASP A 48 -5.61 24.43 10.13
N VAL A 49 -5.03 23.47 9.40
CA VAL A 49 -3.64 23.54 8.92
C VAL A 49 -3.47 24.68 7.91
N PHE A 50 -4.36 24.81 6.93
CA PHE A 50 -4.31 25.92 5.97
C PHE A 50 -4.53 27.28 6.64
N MET A 51 -5.40 27.37 7.64
CA MET A 51 -5.62 28.60 8.40
C MET A 51 -4.37 29.01 9.19
N GLN A 52 -3.71 28.07 9.86
CA GLN A 52 -2.45 28.32 10.57
C GLN A 52 -1.35 28.79 9.61
N ALA A 53 -1.20 28.12 8.46
CA ALA A 53 -0.23 28.50 7.44
C ALA A 53 -0.53 29.91 6.90
N THR A 54 -1.79 30.21 6.61
CA THR A 54 -2.22 31.53 6.13
C THR A 54 -1.94 32.62 7.15
N MET A 55 -2.22 32.39 8.44
CA MET A 55 -1.89 33.34 9.50
C MET A 55 -0.38 33.62 9.57
N GLN A 56 0.47 32.60 9.42
CA GLN A 56 1.91 32.80 9.39
C GLN A 56 2.39 33.53 8.13
N LEU A 57 1.83 33.22 6.96
CA LEU A 57 2.13 33.96 5.73
C LEU A 57 1.77 35.44 5.84
N LEU A 58 0.63 35.76 6.43
CA LEU A 58 0.21 37.15 6.67
C LEU A 58 1.16 37.91 7.62
N SER A 59 1.92 37.19 8.45
CA SER A 59 2.94 37.78 9.32
C SER A 59 4.23 38.15 8.58
N ASP A 60 4.42 37.65 7.35
CA ASP A 60 5.56 38.00 6.47
C ASP A 60 5.07 38.58 5.12
N PRO A 61 4.68 39.88 5.11
CA PRO A 61 4.20 40.54 3.89
C PRO A 61 5.24 40.59 2.75
N ALA A 62 6.54 40.55 3.08
CA ALA A 62 7.60 40.61 2.08
C ALA A 62 7.64 39.31 1.27
N LYS A 63 7.58 38.16 1.95
CA LYS A 63 7.53 36.84 1.32
C LYS A 63 6.28 36.66 0.46
N LEU A 64 5.13 37.15 0.93
CA LEU A 64 3.90 37.18 0.12
C LEU A 64 4.04 38.04 -1.14
N ALA A 65 4.63 39.22 -1.03
CA ALA A 65 4.86 40.10 -2.18
C ALA A 65 5.84 39.48 -3.19
N GLU A 66 6.92 38.84 -2.71
CA GLU A 66 7.88 38.12 -3.54
C GLU A 66 7.23 36.94 -4.27
N ALA A 67 6.47 36.11 -3.55
CA ALA A 67 5.73 35.00 -4.13
C ALA A 67 4.74 35.50 -5.19
N GLN A 68 4.00 36.57 -4.92
CA GLN A 68 3.08 37.16 -5.88
C GLN A 68 3.81 37.70 -7.12
N ALA A 69 4.95 38.37 -6.95
CA ALA A 69 5.77 38.84 -8.06
C ALA A 69 6.30 37.70 -8.94
N SER A 70 6.73 36.59 -8.32
CA SER A 70 7.17 35.38 -9.01
C SER A 70 6.04 34.80 -9.88
N LEU A 71 4.82 34.68 -9.32
CA LEU A 71 3.65 34.21 -10.07
C LEU A 71 3.33 35.12 -11.27
N TRP A 72 3.29 36.44 -11.04
CA TRP A 72 3.05 37.41 -12.11
C TRP A 72 4.07 37.31 -13.23
N LYS A 73 5.36 37.16 -12.89
CA LYS A 73 6.43 36.97 -13.86
C LYS A 73 6.19 35.69 -14.68
N GLY A 74 5.91 34.56 -14.03
CA GLY A 74 5.63 33.30 -14.72
C GLY A 74 4.44 33.40 -15.68
N TYR A 75 3.35 34.08 -15.30
CA TYR A 75 2.21 34.31 -16.19
C TYR A 75 2.53 35.26 -17.35
N MET A 76 3.37 36.28 -17.13
CA MET A 76 3.83 37.15 -18.21
C MET A 76 4.66 36.38 -19.24
N ASP A 77 5.59 35.54 -18.77
CA ASP A 77 6.40 34.67 -19.62
C ASP A 77 5.50 33.69 -20.39
N LEU A 78 4.48 33.12 -19.73
CA LEU A 78 3.50 32.23 -20.37
C LEU A 78 2.68 32.95 -21.46
N TRP A 79 2.19 34.17 -21.20
CA TRP A 79 1.48 34.95 -22.21
C TRP A 79 2.36 35.29 -23.40
N GLN A 80 3.62 35.67 -23.17
CA GLN A 80 4.58 35.95 -24.22
C GLN A 80 4.85 34.69 -25.07
N ASN A 81 5.18 33.56 -24.44
CA ASN A 81 5.46 32.31 -25.15
C ASN A 81 4.24 31.83 -25.93
N THR A 82 3.04 31.91 -25.35
CA THR A 82 1.79 31.53 -26.03
C THR A 82 1.52 32.41 -27.24
N ALA A 83 1.75 33.73 -27.15
CA ALA A 83 1.60 34.65 -28.27
C ALA A 83 2.59 34.36 -29.42
N LEU A 84 3.87 34.14 -29.10
CA LEU A 84 4.90 33.77 -30.08
C LEU A 84 4.59 32.43 -30.75
N ARG A 85 4.10 31.47 -29.98
CA ARG A 85 3.70 30.15 -30.47
C ARG A 85 2.49 30.22 -31.41
N MET A 86 1.47 30.99 -31.06
CA MET A 86 0.32 31.24 -31.96
C MET A 86 0.73 31.98 -33.25
N ALA A 87 1.83 32.74 -33.22
CA ALA A 87 2.44 33.34 -34.40
C ALA A 87 3.32 32.38 -35.21
N GLY A 88 3.37 31.09 -34.85
CA GLY A 88 4.08 30.04 -35.58
C GLY A 88 5.56 29.90 -35.22
N GLN A 89 6.02 30.50 -34.12
CA GLN A 89 7.40 30.34 -33.64
C GLN A 89 7.53 29.12 -32.71
N GLU A 90 8.67 28.46 -32.78
CA GLU A 90 9.07 27.47 -31.78
C GLU A 90 9.63 28.20 -30.55
N VAL A 91 9.06 27.91 -29.38
CA VAL A 91 9.45 28.47 -28.09
C VAL A 91 9.48 27.36 -27.06
N ASP A 92 10.50 27.40 -26.19
CA ASP A 92 10.61 26.45 -25.08
C ASP A 92 9.46 26.66 -24.07
N PRO A 93 8.95 25.58 -23.43
CA PRO A 93 7.99 25.70 -22.35
C PRO A 93 8.55 26.52 -21.18
N VAL A 94 7.69 27.33 -20.55
CA VAL A 94 8.04 28.12 -19.36
C VAL A 94 8.29 27.21 -18.16
N VAL A 95 7.55 26.11 -18.07
CA VAL A 95 7.65 25.11 -17.01
C VAL A 95 7.47 23.71 -17.61
N LEU A 96 8.26 22.76 -17.10
CA LEU A 96 8.14 21.35 -17.45
C LEU A 96 7.49 20.57 -16.30
N PRO A 97 6.66 19.56 -16.60
CA PRO A 97 6.21 18.63 -15.58
C PRO A 97 7.42 17.87 -15.00
N HIS A 98 7.30 17.40 -13.76
CA HIS A 98 8.30 16.48 -13.22
C HIS A 98 8.39 15.21 -14.08
N SER A 99 9.58 14.59 -14.11
CA SER A 99 9.87 13.44 -14.98
C SER A 99 9.04 12.20 -14.69
N ASP A 100 8.45 12.12 -13.50
CA ASP A 100 7.55 11.07 -13.03
C ASP A 100 6.05 11.41 -13.25
N ASP A 101 5.69 12.66 -13.58
CA ASP A 101 4.29 13.05 -13.80
C ASP A 101 3.77 12.49 -15.15
N ARG A 102 2.93 11.46 -15.05
CA ARG A 102 2.37 10.76 -16.21
C ARG A 102 1.09 11.41 -16.77
N ARG A 103 0.54 12.44 -16.11
CA ARG A 103 -0.78 13.01 -16.45
C ARG A 103 -0.80 13.73 -17.79
N PHE A 104 0.35 14.28 -18.23
CA PHE A 104 0.47 15.10 -19.44
C PHE A 104 1.11 14.35 -20.63
N LYS A 105 0.95 13.03 -20.70
CA LYS A 105 1.59 12.20 -21.73
C LYS A 105 0.99 12.31 -23.13
N HIS A 106 -0.29 12.66 -23.25
CA HIS A 106 -0.95 12.76 -24.55
C HIS A 106 -0.41 13.95 -25.34
N ASP A 107 -0.07 13.75 -26.62
CA ASP A 107 0.61 14.75 -27.45
C ASP A 107 -0.13 16.09 -27.52
N SER A 108 -1.46 16.10 -27.45
CA SER A 108 -2.27 17.34 -27.43
C SER A 108 -1.91 18.28 -26.28
N TRP A 109 -1.40 17.79 -25.14
CA TRP A 109 -0.93 18.63 -24.05
C TRP A 109 0.28 19.48 -24.44
N THR A 110 1.00 19.08 -25.48
CA THR A 110 2.15 19.81 -26.01
C THR A 110 1.79 20.44 -27.34
N GLU A 111 1.17 19.74 -28.29
CA GLU A 111 0.95 20.20 -29.66
C GLU A 111 -0.16 21.27 -29.80
N ASN A 112 -1.19 21.22 -28.96
CA ASN A 112 -2.31 22.16 -29.05
C ASN A 112 -2.09 23.36 -28.11
N ALA A 113 -2.10 24.58 -28.66
CA ALA A 113 -1.80 25.79 -27.90
C ALA A 113 -2.73 26.04 -26.69
N VAL A 114 -4.00 25.63 -26.76
CA VAL A 114 -4.96 25.80 -25.65
C VAL A 114 -4.65 24.81 -24.52
N PHE A 115 -4.47 23.53 -24.84
CA PHE A 115 -4.12 22.52 -23.84
C PHE A 115 -2.74 22.76 -23.25
N ASP A 116 -1.78 23.21 -24.05
CA ASP A 116 -0.45 23.58 -23.57
C ASP A 116 -0.51 24.79 -22.62
N TYR A 117 -1.28 25.84 -22.95
CA TYR A 117 -1.50 26.97 -22.06
C TYR A 117 -2.12 26.53 -20.73
N MET A 118 -3.16 25.68 -20.75
CA MET A 118 -3.78 25.15 -19.55
C MET A 118 -2.81 24.32 -18.70
N LYS A 119 -2.05 23.42 -19.33
CA LYS A 119 -0.99 22.64 -18.66
C LYS A 119 0.03 23.56 -18.00
N GLN A 120 0.58 24.53 -18.73
CA GLN A 120 1.61 25.42 -18.20
C GLN A 120 1.07 26.35 -17.11
N SER A 121 -0.15 26.89 -17.26
CA SER A 121 -0.82 27.70 -16.23
C SER A 121 -1.07 26.89 -14.95
N TYR A 122 -1.49 25.63 -15.08
CA TYR A 122 -1.61 24.72 -13.95
C TYR A 122 -0.25 24.48 -13.29
N LEU A 123 0.78 24.08 -14.05
CA LEU A 123 2.11 23.77 -13.53
C LEU A 123 2.78 24.97 -12.83
N LEU A 124 2.62 26.18 -13.38
CA LEU A 124 3.09 27.40 -12.72
C LEU A 124 2.36 27.64 -11.40
N SER A 125 1.03 27.49 -11.39
CA SER A 125 0.22 27.74 -10.21
C SER A 125 0.44 26.66 -9.14
N SER A 126 0.58 25.38 -9.54
CA SER A 126 0.88 24.26 -8.65
C SER A 126 2.22 24.45 -7.97
N ASN A 127 3.27 24.74 -8.75
CA ASN A 127 4.61 24.95 -8.22
C ASN A 127 4.62 26.16 -7.29
N TRP A 128 3.94 27.25 -7.67
CA TRP A 128 3.80 28.43 -6.83
C TRP A 128 3.10 28.15 -5.50
N VAL A 129 1.95 27.46 -5.49
CA VAL A 129 1.24 27.12 -4.23
C VAL A 129 2.12 26.20 -3.38
N THR A 130 2.75 25.19 -3.97
CA THR A 130 3.61 24.24 -3.25
C THR A 130 4.84 24.94 -2.65
N GLU A 131 5.52 25.81 -3.39
CA GLU A 131 6.66 26.60 -2.90
C GLU A 131 6.24 27.58 -1.80
N LEU A 132 5.10 28.27 -1.98
CA LEU A 132 4.59 29.21 -0.99
C LEU A 132 4.27 28.51 0.33
N MET A 133 3.55 27.39 0.28
CA MET A 133 3.15 26.63 1.46
C MET A 133 4.35 25.91 2.12
N GLY A 134 5.23 25.28 1.33
CA GLY A 134 6.44 24.63 1.84
C GLY A 134 7.44 25.63 2.44
N GLY A 135 7.39 26.87 1.96
CA GLY A 135 8.14 27.99 2.49
C GLY A 135 7.65 28.50 3.84
N VAL A 136 6.48 28.11 4.35
CA VAL A 136 5.97 28.63 5.63
C VAL A 136 6.91 28.23 6.78
N ASP A 137 7.36 29.23 7.53
CA ASP A 137 8.22 29.08 8.71
C ASP A 137 7.41 29.22 10.00
N GLY A 138 7.94 28.74 11.12
CA GLY A 138 7.30 28.88 12.44
C GLY A 138 6.12 27.93 12.69
N LEU A 139 5.92 26.92 11.84
CA LEU A 139 5.01 25.80 12.10
C LEU A 139 5.74 24.66 12.82
N GLU A 140 5.01 23.97 13.71
CA GLU A 140 5.48 22.71 14.28
C GLU A 140 5.81 21.69 13.17
N PRO A 141 6.85 20.85 13.32
CA PRO A 141 7.29 19.93 12.26
C PRO A 141 6.18 19.03 11.71
N LYS A 142 5.26 18.58 12.58
CA LYS A 142 4.12 17.75 12.18
C LYS A 142 3.11 18.54 11.35
N THR A 143 2.75 19.74 11.79
CA THR A 143 1.87 20.65 11.04
C THR A 143 2.45 21.00 9.68
N LYS A 144 3.77 21.17 9.58
CA LYS A 144 4.46 21.40 8.30
C LYS A 144 4.33 20.20 7.35
N LYS A 145 4.56 18.97 7.82
CA LYS A 145 4.30 17.76 7.01
C LYS A 145 2.86 17.65 6.53
N GLN A 146 1.90 17.99 7.40
CA GLN A 146 0.47 18.00 7.07
C GLN A 146 0.15 19.06 6.02
N LEU A 147 0.71 20.26 6.15
CA LEU A 147 0.56 21.31 5.17
C LEU A 147 1.11 20.86 3.82
N ASP A 148 2.31 20.28 3.77
CA ASP A 148 2.91 19.79 2.54
C ASP A 148 2.03 18.71 1.88
N PHE A 149 1.52 17.76 2.67
CA PHE A 149 0.64 16.69 2.20
C PHE A 149 -0.69 17.22 1.66
N TYR A 150 -1.43 18.02 2.45
CA TYR A 150 -2.72 18.57 2.03
C TYR A 150 -2.57 19.55 0.86
N THR A 151 -1.46 20.30 0.79
CA THR A 151 -1.17 21.16 -0.36
C THR A 151 -1.04 20.34 -1.64
N ARG A 152 -0.29 19.23 -1.62
CA ARG A 152 -0.20 18.32 -2.77
C ARG A 152 -1.57 17.80 -3.16
N LEU A 153 -2.31 17.24 -2.20
CA LEU A 153 -3.66 16.71 -2.44
C LEU A 153 -4.60 17.74 -3.08
N TYR A 154 -4.57 18.99 -2.58
CA TYR A 154 -5.37 20.09 -3.11
C TYR A 154 -4.99 20.47 -4.55
N VAL A 155 -3.69 20.64 -4.80
CA VAL A 155 -3.17 20.99 -6.14
C VAL A 155 -3.46 19.88 -7.14
N ASP A 156 -3.24 18.63 -6.77
CA ASP A 156 -3.47 17.48 -7.63
C ASP A 156 -4.95 17.30 -7.98
N ALA A 157 -5.86 17.63 -7.05
CA ALA A 157 -7.30 17.64 -7.31
C ALA A 157 -7.71 18.68 -8.37
N LEU A 158 -6.99 19.80 -8.46
CA LEU A 158 -7.24 20.87 -9.42
C LEU A 158 -6.58 20.65 -10.79
N SER A 159 -5.91 19.51 -11.00
CA SER A 159 -5.30 19.20 -12.29
C SER A 159 -6.32 19.27 -13.44
N PRO A 160 -6.01 19.95 -14.57
CA PRO A 160 -6.93 20.02 -15.71
C PRO A 160 -7.19 18.65 -16.34
N THR A 161 -6.39 17.63 -16.02
CA THR A 161 -6.61 16.25 -16.45
C THR A 161 -7.81 15.60 -15.76
N ASN A 162 -8.25 16.11 -14.60
CA ASN A 162 -9.33 15.53 -13.80
C ASN A 162 -10.73 15.94 -14.27
N PHE A 163 -10.87 16.84 -15.26
CA PHE A 163 -12.16 17.37 -15.68
C PHE A 163 -12.43 17.10 -17.16
N ALA A 164 -13.66 16.65 -17.46
CA ALA A 164 -14.06 16.30 -18.83
C ALA A 164 -13.90 17.47 -19.83
N ALA A 165 -14.12 18.71 -19.38
CA ALA A 165 -14.06 19.90 -20.23
C ALA A 165 -12.64 20.33 -20.60
N THR A 166 -11.62 19.88 -19.86
CA THR A 166 -10.23 20.33 -20.01
C THR A 166 -9.26 19.19 -20.36
N ASN A 167 -9.73 17.94 -20.33
CA ASN A 167 -8.92 16.78 -20.69
C ASN A 167 -9.08 16.43 -22.19
N PRO A 168 -8.01 16.51 -23.00
CA PRO A 168 -8.09 16.27 -24.45
C PRO A 168 -8.48 14.83 -24.80
N GLU A 169 -8.05 13.85 -24.00
CA GLU A 169 -8.39 12.44 -24.21
C GLU A 169 -9.87 12.20 -23.97
N VAL A 170 -10.41 12.79 -22.89
CA VAL A 170 -11.85 12.70 -22.56
C VAL A 170 -12.68 13.42 -23.60
N LEU A 171 -12.30 14.63 -24.03
CA LEU A 171 -13.02 15.36 -25.06
C LEU A 171 -13.06 14.60 -26.38
N ARG A 172 -11.94 13.98 -26.76
CA ARG A 172 -11.85 13.13 -27.95
C ARG A 172 -12.76 11.91 -27.85
N GLU A 173 -12.66 11.15 -26.76
CA GLU A 173 -13.53 9.98 -26.52
C GLU A 173 -15.01 10.38 -26.48
N THR A 174 -15.33 11.53 -25.88
CA THR A 174 -16.70 12.06 -25.83
C THR A 174 -17.22 12.39 -27.22
N ALA A 175 -16.39 12.98 -28.08
CA ALA A 175 -16.76 13.24 -29.47
C ALA A 175 -16.91 11.94 -30.28
N GLU A 176 -15.98 11.00 -30.13
CA GLU A 176 -15.95 9.70 -30.84
C GLU A 176 -17.13 8.80 -30.43
N THR A 177 -17.50 8.80 -29.15
CA THR A 177 -18.62 8.02 -28.58
C THR A 177 -19.93 8.80 -28.50
N LYS A 178 -19.97 10.04 -28.99
CA LYS A 178 -21.14 10.95 -28.91
C LYS A 178 -21.69 11.11 -27.48
N GLY A 179 -20.80 11.10 -26.48
CA GLY A 179 -21.12 11.28 -25.06
C GLY A 179 -21.46 10.01 -24.29
N GLU A 180 -21.43 8.83 -24.93
CA GLU A 180 -21.72 7.56 -24.27
C GLU A 180 -20.74 7.23 -23.14
N ASN A 181 -19.46 7.58 -23.29
CA ASN A 181 -18.44 7.45 -22.25
C ASN A 181 -18.87 8.12 -20.92
N LEU A 182 -19.46 9.31 -20.98
CA LEU A 182 -19.90 10.06 -19.80
C LEU A 182 -21.15 9.43 -19.17
N VAL A 183 -22.06 8.87 -19.99
CA VAL A 183 -23.24 8.16 -19.51
C VAL A 183 -22.84 6.89 -18.77
N ARG A 184 -21.94 6.08 -19.35
CA ARG A 184 -21.36 4.91 -18.68
C ARG A 184 -20.64 5.32 -17.40
N GLY A 185 -19.81 6.37 -17.46
CA GLY A 185 -19.08 6.87 -16.31
C GLY A 185 -19.98 7.36 -15.16
N LEU A 186 -21.10 8.02 -15.47
CA LEU A 186 -22.11 8.39 -14.47
C LEU A 186 -22.79 7.15 -13.86
N SER A 187 -23.10 6.13 -14.67
CA SER A 187 -23.62 4.86 -14.14
C SER A 187 -22.63 4.25 -13.13
N ASN A 188 -21.35 4.20 -13.49
CA ASN A 188 -20.29 3.65 -12.64
C ASN A 188 -20.16 4.45 -11.33
N LEU A 189 -20.24 5.79 -11.39
CA LEU A 189 -20.23 6.64 -10.20
C LEU A 189 -21.43 6.34 -9.27
N LEU A 190 -22.63 6.18 -9.84
CA LEU A 190 -23.84 5.87 -9.07
C LEU A 190 -23.79 4.46 -8.47
N ASP A 191 -23.23 3.47 -9.19
CA ASP A 191 -22.97 2.13 -8.66
C ASP A 191 -22.03 2.17 -7.45
N ASP A 192 -21.01 3.03 -7.51
CA ASP A 192 -20.02 3.19 -6.43
C ASP A 192 -20.60 3.89 -5.20
N PHE A 193 -21.49 4.86 -5.37
CA PHE A 193 -22.26 5.47 -4.27
C PHE A 193 -23.25 4.51 -3.62
N GLU A 194 -23.93 3.69 -4.42
CA GLU A 194 -24.85 2.68 -3.91
C GLU A 194 -24.10 1.64 -3.08
N ARG A 195 -22.97 1.15 -3.61
CA ARG A 195 -22.11 0.18 -2.93
C ARG A 195 -21.54 0.73 -1.63
N GLY A 196 -21.08 1.97 -1.63
CA GLY A 196 -20.54 2.63 -0.43
C GLY A 196 -21.62 3.09 0.55
N LYS A 197 -22.89 2.67 0.37
CA LYS A 197 -24.00 3.01 1.28
C LYS A 197 -24.06 4.54 1.50
N GLY A 198 -23.98 5.32 0.42
CA GLY A 198 -24.02 6.79 0.45
C GLY A 198 -22.66 7.49 0.58
N GLN A 199 -21.58 6.74 0.80
CA GLN A 199 -20.21 7.23 0.60
C GLN A 199 -19.67 6.75 -0.75
N LEU A 200 -18.74 7.49 -1.34
CA LEU A 200 -18.12 7.08 -2.60
C LEU A 200 -17.13 5.93 -2.34
N ALA A 201 -17.50 4.70 -2.69
CA ALA A 201 -16.62 3.54 -2.61
C ALA A 201 -16.09 3.19 -4.02
N ILE A 202 -14.96 3.75 -4.45
CA ILE A 202 -14.45 3.62 -5.83
C ILE A 202 -14.17 2.15 -6.20
N LYS A 203 -14.69 1.68 -7.34
CA LYS A 203 -14.38 0.34 -7.90
C LYS A 203 -13.00 0.36 -8.57
N MET A 204 -11.95 0.01 -7.84
CA MET A 204 -10.60 -0.10 -8.44
C MET A 204 -10.36 -1.44 -9.16
N VAL A 205 -11.23 -2.43 -8.94
CA VAL A 205 -11.13 -3.76 -9.54
C VAL A 205 -12.50 -4.41 -9.59
N ASP A 206 -12.70 -5.29 -10.55
CA ASP A 206 -13.88 -6.14 -10.58
C ASP A 206 -13.83 -7.21 -9.48
N ASN A 207 -14.76 -7.12 -8.52
CA ASN A 207 -14.81 -8.02 -7.34
C ASN A 207 -15.18 -9.46 -7.72
N ASP A 208 -15.75 -9.67 -8.90
CA ASP A 208 -16.09 -10.99 -9.43
C ASP A 208 -15.05 -11.52 -10.42
N ALA A 209 -13.99 -10.75 -10.72
CA ALA A 209 -12.95 -11.16 -11.68
C ALA A 209 -12.05 -12.27 -11.15
N PHE A 210 -11.96 -12.46 -9.84
CA PHE A 210 -11.11 -13.47 -9.22
C PHE A 210 -11.80 -14.18 -8.06
N GLU A 211 -11.50 -15.46 -7.91
CA GLU A 211 -11.90 -16.26 -6.76
C GLU A 211 -10.66 -16.83 -6.06
N VAL A 212 -10.52 -16.54 -4.76
CA VAL A 212 -9.40 -17.00 -3.93
C VAL A 212 -9.50 -18.52 -3.72
N GLY A 213 -8.45 -19.23 -4.11
CA GLY A 213 -8.39 -20.69 -4.17
C GLY A 213 -8.70 -21.28 -5.56
N LYS A 214 -9.07 -20.45 -6.54
CA LYS A 214 -9.34 -20.88 -7.93
C LYS A 214 -8.45 -20.15 -8.94
N ASP A 215 -8.37 -18.82 -8.85
CA ASP A 215 -7.58 -17.98 -9.75
C ASP A 215 -6.42 -17.27 -9.04
N LEU A 216 -6.55 -17.09 -7.73
CA LEU A 216 -5.54 -16.52 -6.82
C LEU A 216 -5.27 -17.51 -5.68
N ALA A 217 -4.08 -17.47 -5.08
CA ALA A 217 -3.70 -18.38 -3.99
C ALA A 217 -3.83 -19.87 -4.35
N THR A 218 -3.43 -20.22 -5.57
CA THR A 218 -3.65 -21.56 -6.15
C THR A 218 -2.46 -22.49 -5.97
N THR A 219 -1.43 -22.11 -5.21
CA THR A 219 -0.29 -22.99 -4.97
C THR A 219 -0.73 -24.19 -4.13
N PRO A 220 -0.57 -25.44 -4.60
CA PRO A 220 -1.06 -26.60 -3.87
C PRO A 220 -0.44 -26.72 -2.47
N GLY A 221 -1.26 -26.96 -1.46
CA GLY A 221 -0.85 -27.08 -0.06
C GLY A 221 -1.98 -27.58 0.81
N LYS A 222 -1.71 -27.74 2.11
CA LYS A 222 -2.67 -28.19 3.12
C LYS A 222 -2.58 -27.31 4.36
N VAL A 223 -3.71 -27.01 4.99
CA VAL A 223 -3.75 -26.49 6.35
C VAL A 223 -3.39 -27.64 7.29
N VAL A 224 -2.32 -27.47 8.07
CA VAL A 224 -1.78 -28.51 8.97
C VAL A 224 -1.89 -28.14 10.45
N PHE A 225 -2.24 -26.90 10.75
CA PHE A 225 -2.48 -26.43 12.12
C PHE A 225 -3.44 -25.25 12.08
N GLN A 226 -4.26 -25.12 13.12
CA GLN A 226 -5.16 -24.00 13.32
C GLN A 226 -5.33 -23.69 14.80
N ASN A 227 -5.39 -22.40 15.13
CA ASN A 227 -5.92 -21.88 16.39
C ASN A 227 -6.87 -20.71 16.10
N ASP A 228 -7.20 -19.91 17.11
CA ASP A 228 -8.14 -18.80 16.97
C ASP A 228 -7.64 -17.69 16.04
N LEU A 229 -6.33 -17.50 15.91
CA LEU A 229 -5.73 -16.42 15.10
C LEU A 229 -5.21 -16.86 13.74
N ILE A 230 -4.73 -18.09 13.61
CA ILE A 230 -4.01 -18.54 12.42
C ILE A 230 -4.49 -19.90 11.90
N GLN A 231 -4.47 -20.03 10.59
CA GLN A 231 -4.27 -21.30 9.90
C GLN A 231 -2.83 -21.35 9.39
N LEU A 232 -2.10 -22.44 9.69
CA LEU A 232 -0.77 -22.68 9.15
C LEU A 232 -0.87 -23.60 7.94
N ILE A 233 -0.46 -23.09 6.78
CA ILE A 233 -0.48 -23.84 5.52
C ILE A 233 0.91 -24.35 5.22
N GLN A 234 1.06 -25.65 4.96
CA GLN A 234 2.25 -26.26 4.38
C GLN A 234 2.03 -26.48 2.88
N PHE A 235 2.92 -25.96 2.04
CA PHE A 235 2.81 -26.15 0.59
C PHE A 235 3.37 -27.50 0.14
N THR A 236 2.75 -28.06 -0.90
CA THR A 236 3.14 -29.33 -1.51
C THR A 236 4.46 -29.14 -2.27
N PRO A 237 5.50 -29.95 -2.01
CA PRO A 237 6.79 -29.78 -2.68
C PRO A 237 6.69 -30.10 -4.18
N THR A 238 7.38 -29.31 -5.01
CA THR A 238 7.48 -29.53 -6.47
C THR A 238 8.82 -30.10 -6.91
N THR A 239 9.72 -30.40 -5.95
CA THR A 239 11.04 -30.98 -6.15
C THR A 239 11.17 -32.31 -5.40
N GLN A 240 12.05 -33.21 -5.85
CA GLN A 240 12.29 -34.49 -5.14
C GLN A 240 13.04 -34.31 -3.81
N LYS A 241 13.85 -33.26 -3.71
CA LYS A 241 14.60 -32.90 -2.52
C LYS A 241 14.35 -31.44 -2.17
N VAL A 242 14.35 -31.14 -0.88
CA VAL A 242 14.18 -29.80 -0.33
C VAL A 242 15.29 -29.47 0.67
N HIS A 243 15.53 -28.21 0.95
CA HIS A 243 16.41 -27.79 2.02
C HIS A 243 15.92 -28.32 3.38
N ARG A 244 16.86 -28.76 4.20
CA ARG A 244 16.58 -29.35 5.51
C ARG A 244 15.75 -28.42 6.39
N LYS A 245 16.16 -27.16 6.57
CA LYS A 245 15.45 -26.21 7.42
C LYS A 245 14.29 -25.56 6.64
N PRO A 246 13.04 -25.72 7.10
CA PRO A 246 11.88 -25.15 6.43
C PRO A 246 11.89 -23.61 6.52
N LEU A 247 11.09 -22.98 5.67
CA LEU A 247 10.81 -21.54 5.69
C LEU A 247 9.40 -21.30 6.23
N LEU A 248 9.28 -20.50 7.28
CA LEU A 248 8.00 -19.97 7.78
C LEU A 248 7.82 -18.53 7.31
N ILE A 249 6.71 -18.26 6.62
CA ILE A 249 6.33 -16.93 6.15
C ILE A 249 5.25 -16.38 7.09
N VAL A 250 5.50 -15.19 7.63
CA VAL A 250 4.61 -14.41 8.49
C VAL A 250 4.19 -13.15 7.70
N PRO A 251 3.09 -13.22 6.94
CA PRO A 251 2.58 -12.10 6.15
C PRO A 251 1.93 -11.04 7.05
N PRO A 252 1.60 -9.85 6.52
CA PRO A 252 0.76 -8.91 7.24
C PRO A 252 -0.65 -9.49 7.47
N TRP A 253 -1.32 -9.02 8.52
CA TRP A 253 -2.77 -9.19 8.72
C TRP A 253 -3.54 -7.92 8.36
N ILE A 254 -2.86 -6.87 7.90
CA ILE A 254 -3.46 -5.76 7.14
C ILE A 254 -3.53 -6.25 5.70
N ASN A 255 -4.75 -6.54 5.25
CA ASN A 255 -5.07 -7.40 4.10
C ASN A 255 -4.55 -8.85 4.29
N LYS A 256 -4.65 -9.65 3.23
CA LYS A 256 -4.49 -11.11 3.30
C LYS A 256 -3.15 -11.61 2.77
N TYR A 257 -2.74 -12.81 3.18
CA TYR A 257 -1.41 -13.35 2.85
C TYR A 257 -1.15 -13.54 1.34
N TYR A 258 -2.20 -13.71 0.55
CA TYR A 258 -2.09 -14.12 -0.86
C TYR A 258 -1.46 -13.06 -1.77
N ILE A 259 -1.08 -11.89 -1.25
CA ILE A 259 -0.16 -11.00 -1.96
C ILE A 259 1.18 -11.68 -2.31
N LEU A 260 1.60 -12.67 -1.50
CA LEU A 260 2.77 -13.50 -1.77
C LEU A 260 2.44 -14.76 -2.60
N ASP A 261 1.16 -15.01 -2.89
CA ASP A 261 0.67 -16.12 -3.69
C ASP A 261 -0.48 -15.68 -4.60
N LEU A 262 -0.23 -14.69 -5.48
CA LEU A 262 -1.23 -14.18 -6.42
C LEU A 262 -1.56 -15.23 -7.51
N LYS A 263 -1.29 -14.93 -8.78
CA LYS A 263 -1.40 -15.90 -9.87
C LYS A 263 -0.11 -16.73 -9.94
N PRO A 264 -0.13 -17.92 -10.57
CA PRO A 264 1.08 -18.74 -10.71
C PRO A 264 2.31 -18.01 -11.32
N LYS A 265 2.08 -17.02 -12.18
CA LYS A 265 3.13 -16.22 -12.84
C LYS A 265 3.78 -15.15 -11.95
N ASN A 266 3.18 -14.83 -10.81
CA ASN A 266 3.65 -13.83 -9.86
C ASN A 266 3.51 -14.26 -8.40
N SER A 267 3.40 -15.56 -8.15
CA SER A 267 3.44 -16.14 -6.82
C SER A 267 4.88 -16.28 -6.35
N PHE A 268 5.22 -15.58 -5.28
CA PHE A 268 6.50 -15.73 -4.59
C PHE A 268 6.57 -17.09 -3.90
N ILE A 269 5.51 -17.50 -3.21
CA ILE A 269 5.41 -18.78 -2.51
C ILE A 269 5.66 -19.95 -3.47
N LYS A 270 4.97 -19.98 -4.62
CA LYS A 270 5.18 -21.00 -5.65
C LYS A 270 6.64 -21.05 -6.08
N TRP A 271 7.21 -19.89 -6.38
CA TRP A 271 8.60 -19.79 -6.82
C TRP A 271 9.58 -20.34 -5.77
N VAL A 272 9.37 -20.06 -4.48
CA VAL A 272 10.21 -20.57 -3.38
C VAL A 272 10.08 -22.09 -3.20
N VAL A 273 8.88 -22.64 -3.34
CA VAL A 273 8.65 -24.09 -3.36
C VAL A 273 9.43 -24.73 -4.51
N GLU A 274 9.42 -24.11 -5.69
CA GLU A 274 10.20 -24.55 -6.86
C GLU A 274 11.71 -24.44 -6.67
N GLN A 275 12.20 -23.55 -5.80
CA GLN A 275 13.61 -23.49 -5.39
C GLN A 275 14.00 -24.60 -4.41
N GLY A 276 13.07 -25.50 -4.06
CA GLY A 276 13.33 -26.63 -3.19
C GLY A 276 13.32 -26.27 -1.71
N HIS A 277 12.45 -25.37 -1.26
CA HIS A 277 12.20 -25.16 0.17
C HIS A 277 10.90 -25.85 0.62
N THR A 278 10.88 -26.41 1.82
CA THR A 278 9.61 -26.69 2.52
C THR A 278 9.08 -25.35 3.04
N VAL A 279 7.94 -24.89 2.51
CA VAL A 279 7.37 -23.58 2.82
C VAL A 279 6.11 -23.73 3.66
N PHE A 280 6.05 -22.96 4.74
CA PHE A 280 4.86 -22.74 5.55
C PHE A 280 4.46 -21.27 5.49
N VAL A 281 3.17 -20.96 5.51
CA VAL A 281 2.66 -19.59 5.64
C VAL A 281 1.59 -19.51 6.72
N VAL A 282 1.65 -18.44 7.51
CA VAL A 282 0.59 -18.06 8.43
C VAL A 282 -0.54 -17.38 7.64
N SER A 283 -1.73 -17.95 7.63
CA SER A 283 -2.95 -17.32 7.16
C SER A 283 -3.75 -16.81 8.35
N TRP A 284 -3.74 -15.50 8.56
CA TRP A 284 -4.47 -14.84 9.66
C TRP A 284 -5.98 -14.94 9.48
N VAL A 285 -6.70 -15.07 10.60
CA VAL A 285 -8.15 -14.92 10.66
C VAL A 285 -8.55 -13.47 10.32
N ASN A 286 -9.73 -13.29 9.74
CA ASN A 286 -10.36 -11.97 9.70
C ASN A 286 -11.21 -11.80 10.97
N PRO A 287 -10.78 -10.98 11.94
CA PRO A 287 -11.37 -10.99 13.27
C PRO A 287 -12.74 -10.32 13.31
N ASP A 288 -13.55 -10.75 14.27
CA ASP A 288 -14.80 -10.09 14.64
C ASP A 288 -14.78 -9.68 16.12
N ALA A 289 -15.95 -9.37 16.68
CA ALA A 289 -16.09 -8.91 18.05
C ALA A 289 -15.63 -9.97 19.09
N GLU A 290 -15.61 -11.26 18.76
CA GLU A 290 -15.14 -12.31 19.68
C GLU A 290 -13.64 -12.20 19.95
N LEU A 291 -12.88 -11.70 18.96
CA LEU A 291 -11.43 -11.54 19.04
C LEU A 291 -11.02 -10.12 19.49
N ALA A 292 -11.96 -9.24 19.83
CA ALA A 292 -11.72 -7.83 20.16
C ALA A 292 -10.62 -7.58 21.20
N ARG A 293 -10.46 -8.53 22.14
CA ARG A 293 -9.50 -8.47 23.25
C ARG A 293 -8.13 -9.06 22.91
N LYS A 294 -7.94 -9.67 21.74
CA LYS A 294 -6.62 -10.14 21.30
C LYS A 294 -5.69 -8.94 21.17
N THR A 295 -4.59 -9.00 21.92
CA THR A 295 -3.52 -8.00 22.01
C THR A 295 -2.39 -8.30 21.03
N PHE A 296 -1.41 -7.41 20.91
CA PHE A 296 -0.22 -7.69 20.12
C PHE A 296 0.60 -8.87 20.71
N SER A 297 0.51 -9.09 22.03
CA SER A 297 1.10 -10.27 22.69
C SER A 297 0.44 -11.58 22.25
N ASP A 298 -0.88 -11.59 22.09
CA ASP A 298 -1.60 -12.78 21.60
C ASP A 298 -1.19 -13.10 20.15
N TYR A 299 -1.05 -12.07 19.31
CA TYR A 299 -0.54 -12.24 17.95
C TYR A 299 0.89 -12.82 17.92
N LEU A 300 1.75 -12.46 18.87
CA LEU A 300 3.10 -13.04 18.99
C LEU A 300 3.06 -14.51 19.42
N LEU A 301 2.29 -14.83 20.45
CA LEU A 301 2.24 -16.17 21.05
C LEU A 301 1.47 -17.16 20.17
N GLU A 302 0.28 -16.78 19.72
CA GLU A 302 -0.61 -17.63 18.91
C GLU A 302 -0.31 -17.53 17.41
N GLY A 303 0.50 -16.56 16.98
CA GLY A 303 0.97 -16.43 15.60
C GLY A 303 2.31 -17.16 15.38
N PRO A 304 3.44 -16.43 15.28
CA PRO A 304 4.73 -17.01 14.91
C PRO A 304 5.26 -18.02 15.93
N MET A 305 5.08 -17.84 17.25
CA MET A 305 5.55 -18.82 18.23
C MET A 305 4.81 -20.17 18.09
N ALA A 306 3.47 -20.15 18.04
CA ALA A 306 2.68 -21.35 17.78
C ALA A 306 2.98 -21.98 16.41
N ALA A 307 3.21 -21.16 15.38
CA ALA A 307 3.60 -21.64 14.05
C ALA A 307 4.97 -22.33 14.05
N ILE A 308 5.97 -21.79 14.77
CA ILE A 308 7.29 -22.42 14.93
C ILE A 308 7.13 -23.82 15.56
N ASP A 309 6.36 -23.93 16.64
CA ASP A 309 6.08 -25.22 17.31
C ASP A 309 5.41 -26.22 16.37
N ALA A 310 4.43 -25.75 15.57
CA ALA A 310 3.74 -26.57 14.59
C ALA A 310 4.67 -27.02 13.45
N VAL A 311 5.58 -26.15 12.97
CA VAL A 311 6.57 -26.51 11.95
C VAL A 311 7.56 -27.56 12.48
N GLU A 312 8.00 -27.46 13.74
CA GLU A 312 8.83 -28.50 14.34
C GLU A 312 8.08 -29.84 14.42
N LYS A 313 6.81 -29.84 14.84
CA LYS A 313 5.97 -31.06 14.86
C LYS A 313 5.76 -31.65 13.46
N ALA A 314 5.56 -30.81 12.45
CA ALA A 314 5.33 -31.24 11.07
C ALA A 314 6.60 -31.84 10.42
N THR A 315 7.78 -31.32 10.77
CA THR A 315 9.03 -31.62 10.02
C THR A 315 10.09 -32.37 10.82
N GLY A 316 10.01 -32.35 12.16
CA GLY A 316 11.05 -32.81 13.07
C GLY A 316 12.28 -31.89 13.14
N GLU A 317 12.29 -30.74 12.47
CA GLU A 317 13.44 -29.84 12.42
C GLU A 317 13.38 -28.78 13.52
N LYS A 318 14.37 -28.81 14.41
CA LYS A 318 14.53 -27.85 15.52
C LYS A 318 14.97 -26.45 15.09
N LYS A 319 15.26 -26.26 13.80
CA LYS A 319 15.76 -25.01 13.25
C LYS A 319 15.04 -24.68 11.96
N ILE A 320 14.48 -23.47 11.89
CA ILE A 320 13.75 -22.98 10.73
C ILE A 320 14.35 -21.66 10.24
N ASN A 321 13.98 -21.23 9.03
CA ASN A 321 14.15 -19.84 8.60
C ASN A 321 12.80 -19.14 8.67
N VAL A 322 12.80 -17.85 8.99
CA VAL A 322 11.56 -17.04 9.03
C VAL A 322 11.65 -15.91 8.03
N LEU A 323 10.51 -15.54 7.45
CA LEU A 323 10.34 -14.36 6.61
C LEU A 323 9.10 -13.61 7.09
N GLY A 324 9.25 -12.33 7.39
CA GLY A 324 8.13 -11.45 7.70
C GLY A 324 7.96 -10.36 6.63
N TYR A 325 6.72 -9.97 6.35
CA TYR A 325 6.39 -8.90 5.41
C TYR A 325 5.55 -7.82 6.08
N CYS A 326 5.91 -6.55 5.87
CA CYS A 326 5.20 -5.40 6.43
C CYS A 326 5.04 -5.54 7.96
N ILE A 327 3.84 -5.35 8.52
CA ILE A 327 3.58 -5.54 9.96
C ILE A 327 3.89 -6.97 10.44
N GLY A 328 3.79 -7.98 9.56
CA GLY A 328 4.23 -9.35 9.85
C GLY A 328 5.74 -9.44 10.10
N GLY A 329 6.54 -8.60 9.43
CA GLY A 329 7.97 -8.48 9.72
C GLY A 329 8.28 -7.69 10.98
N THR A 330 7.47 -6.68 11.32
CA THR A 330 7.51 -6.05 12.65
C THR A 330 7.25 -7.09 13.74
N LEU A 331 6.23 -7.94 13.57
CA LEU A 331 5.93 -9.02 14.51
C LEU A 331 7.04 -10.07 14.58
N VAL A 332 7.66 -10.42 13.45
CA VAL A 332 8.86 -11.29 13.45
C VAL A 332 10.00 -10.64 14.22
N ALA A 333 10.25 -9.33 14.08
CA ALA A 333 11.29 -8.66 14.86
C ALA A 333 11.01 -8.72 16.37
N CYS A 334 9.76 -8.48 16.77
CA CYS A 334 9.33 -8.65 18.16
C CYS A 334 9.53 -10.10 18.64
N THR A 335 9.18 -11.08 17.79
CA THR A 335 9.35 -12.51 18.07
C THR A 335 10.83 -12.85 18.25
N MET A 336 11.71 -12.35 17.39
CA MET A 336 13.15 -12.59 17.48
C MET A 336 13.75 -11.99 18.77
N ALA A 337 13.31 -10.80 19.18
CA ALA A 337 13.72 -10.20 20.45
C ALA A 337 13.18 -10.98 21.66
N TYR A 338 11.91 -11.39 21.61
CA TYR A 338 11.26 -12.24 22.62
C TYR A 338 12.01 -13.57 22.79
N MET A 339 12.31 -14.25 21.68
CA MET A 339 13.08 -15.50 21.66
C MET A 339 14.49 -15.30 22.23
N ALA A 340 15.17 -14.20 21.89
CA ALA A 340 16.49 -13.89 22.43
C ALA A 340 16.46 -13.73 23.96
N ALA A 341 15.48 -13.01 24.51
CA ALA A 341 15.29 -12.86 25.95
C ALA A 341 14.99 -14.20 26.65
N ASN A 342 14.23 -15.07 25.98
CA ASN A 342 13.85 -16.39 26.49
C ASN A 342 14.86 -17.51 26.15
N LYS A 343 16.01 -17.17 25.54
CA LYS A 343 17.07 -18.11 25.09
C LYS A 343 16.57 -19.19 24.13
N ASP A 344 15.49 -18.89 23.42
CA ASP A 344 15.00 -19.71 22.33
C ASP A 344 15.87 -19.45 21.09
N ASN A 345 16.29 -20.54 20.43
CA ASN A 345 17.14 -20.47 19.26
C ASN A 345 16.56 -21.18 18.03
N HIS A 346 15.26 -21.48 17.96
CA HIS A 346 14.66 -22.23 16.84
C HIS A 346 14.82 -21.55 15.46
N VAL A 347 15.14 -20.25 15.39
CA VAL A 347 15.33 -19.55 14.11
C VAL A 347 16.82 -19.47 13.71
N ALA A 348 17.14 -20.01 12.53
CA ALA A 348 18.47 -20.01 11.94
C ALA A 348 18.80 -18.77 11.09
N SER A 349 17.79 -18.17 10.47
CA SER A 349 17.89 -16.88 9.75
C SER A 349 16.52 -16.21 9.67
N ALA A 350 16.51 -14.88 9.57
CA ALA A 350 15.29 -14.08 9.46
C ALA A 350 15.34 -13.15 8.24
N SER A 351 14.26 -13.05 7.48
CA SER A 351 14.10 -12.10 6.38
C SER A 351 12.99 -11.11 6.71
N TYR A 352 13.19 -9.83 6.43
CA TYR A 352 12.21 -8.78 6.67
C TYR A 352 11.99 -8.01 5.37
N LEU A 353 10.77 -8.03 4.86
CA LEU A 353 10.39 -7.35 3.63
C LEU A 353 9.60 -6.10 4.00
N THR A 354 10.12 -4.91 3.65
CA THR A 354 9.49 -3.59 3.86
C THR A 354 8.82 -3.46 5.23
N SER A 355 9.57 -3.79 6.29
CA SER A 355 9.06 -3.91 7.66
C SER A 355 9.69 -2.85 8.55
N LEU A 356 8.85 -2.07 9.24
CA LEU A 356 9.32 -1.06 10.19
C LEU A 356 9.63 -1.70 11.54
N VAL A 357 10.74 -1.30 12.14
CA VAL A 357 11.09 -1.57 13.54
C VAL A 357 11.45 -0.31 14.31
N ASP A 358 11.75 0.76 13.58
CA ASP A 358 11.81 2.14 14.04
C ASP A 358 10.66 2.91 13.36
N PHE A 359 9.78 3.47 14.18
CA PHE A 359 8.58 4.20 13.79
C PHE A 359 8.73 5.71 13.99
N LYS A 360 9.96 6.23 14.12
CA LYS A 360 10.20 7.67 14.23
C LYS A 360 9.79 8.43 12.97
N ASN A 361 10.06 7.84 11.81
CA ASN A 361 9.70 8.36 10.50
C ASN A 361 8.87 7.27 9.79
N VAL A 362 7.55 7.45 9.70
CA VAL A 362 6.66 6.42 9.11
C VAL A 362 6.13 6.80 7.73
N GLY A 363 6.70 7.84 7.12
CA GLY A 363 6.23 8.37 5.85
C GLY A 363 4.96 9.21 6.00
N GLU A 364 4.14 9.24 4.95
CA GLU A 364 2.97 10.11 4.87
C GLU A 364 1.84 9.71 5.83
N ILE A 365 1.81 8.46 6.30
CA ILE A 365 0.81 8.00 7.27
C ILE A 365 0.87 8.76 8.61
N ASP A 366 2.01 9.38 8.95
CA ASP A 366 2.18 10.25 10.14
C ASP A 366 1.16 11.42 10.16
N VAL A 367 0.66 11.84 9.00
CA VAL A 367 -0.38 12.86 8.85
C VAL A 367 -1.69 12.44 9.54
N PHE A 368 -1.97 11.14 9.58
CA PHE A 368 -3.22 10.55 10.06
C PHE A 368 -3.11 9.91 11.45
N ILE A 369 -1.99 10.09 12.15
CA ILE A 369 -1.78 9.45 13.46
C ILE A 369 -1.36 10.49 14.48
N ASP A 370 -2.26 10.92 15.35
CA ASP A 370 -1.93 11.64 16.58
C ASP A 370 -2.81 11.21 17.75
N GLU A 371 -2.59 11.79 18.92
CA GLU A 371 -3.31 11.40 20.13
C GLU A 371 -4.84 11.61 19.99
N GLU A 372 -5.31 12.67 19.35
CA GLU A 372 -6.74 12.94 19.18
C GLU A 372 -7.36 11.92 18.21
N GLN A 373 -6.71 11.67 17.06
CA GLN A 373 -7.16 10.67 16.08
C GLN A 373 -7.15 9.26 16.66
N VAL A 374 -6.12 8.87 17.39
CA VAL A 374 -6.04 7.57 18.06
C VAL A 374 -7.15 7.42 19.08
N GLN A 375 -7.41 8.44 19.91
CA GLN A 375 -8.54 8.42 20.85
C GLN A 375 -9.90 8.32 20.15
N ASN A 376 -10.09 9.02 19.02
CA ASN A 376 -11.33 8.95 18.24
C ASN A 376 -11.53 7.54 17.67
N LEU A 377 -10.48 6.96 17.09
CA LEU A 377 -10.49 5.57 16.59
C LEU A 377 -10.75 4.56 17.71
N GLU A 378 -10.15 4.74 18.89
CA GLU A 378 -10.38 3.88 20.04
C GLU A 378 -11.84 3.88 20.49
N ARG A 379 -12.48 5.05 20.57
CA ARG A 379 -13.91 5.14 20.90
C ARG A 379 -14.77 4.41 19.87
N MET A 380 -14.45 4.56 18.58
CA MET A 380 -15.16 3.84 17.51
C MET A 380 -14.98 2.32 17.62
N MET A 381 -13.76 1.86 17.89
CA MET A 381 -13.45 0.44 18.04
C MET A 381 -14.02 -0.15 19.35
N GLU A 382 -14.21 0.65 20.40
CA GLU A 382 -14.81 0.22 21.66
C GLU A 382 -16.26 -0.24 21.47
N GLU A 383 -17.01 0.41 20.57
CA GLU A 383 -18.40 0.05 20.26
C GLU A 383 -18.53 -1.28 19.49
N ARG A 384 -17.58 -1.56 18.58
CA ARG A 384 -17.65 -2.70 17.64
C ARG A 384 -16.76 -3.88 18.02
N GLY A 385 -15.69 -3.63 18.78
CA GLY A 385 -14.62 -4.58 19.11
C GLY A 385 -13.47 -4.64 18.10
N PHE A 386 -13.57 -3.95 16.96
CA PHE A 386 -12.55 -3.98 15.90
C PHE A 386 -12.60 -2.73 15.03
N LEU A 387 -11.50 -2.46 14.30
CA LEU A 387 -11.48 -1.52 13.17
C LEU A 387 -12.07 -2.20 11.93
N GLU A 388 -12.99 -1.52 11.24
CA GLU A 388 -13.60 -2.07 10.02
C GLU A 388 -12.62 -1.96 8.84
N GLY A 389 -12.59 -2.97 7.95
CA GLY A 389 -11.61 -3.03 6.85
C GLY A 389 -11.69 -1.84 5.89
N SER A 390 -12.89 -1.29 5.70
CA SER A 390 -13.13 -0.12 4.86
C SER A 390 -12.48 1.17 5.39
N GLU A 391 -12.36 1.30 6.72
CA GLU A 391 -11.77 2.48 7.36
C GLU A 391 -10.26 2.52 7.09
N MET A 392 -9.59 1.36 7.19
CA MET A 392 -8.17 1.24 6.83
C MET A 392 -7.93 1.43 5.33
N ALA A 393 -8.78 0.84 4.49
CA ALA A 393 -8.69 1.00 3.04
C ALA A 393 -8.82 2.47 2.60
N ALA A 394 -9.71 3.24 3.24
CA ALA A 394 -9.89 4.66 2.96
C ALA A 394 -8.60 5.45 3.21
N THR A 395 -7.94 5.25 4.36
CA THR A 395 -6.67 5.92 4.69
C THR A 395 -5.57 5.59 3.66
N PHE A 396 -5.39 4.32 3.31
CA PHE A 396 -4.39 3.91 2.31
C PHE A 396 -4.68 4.45 0.90
N ASN A 397 -5.96 4.58 0.52
CA ASN A 397 -6.33 5.16 -0.78
C ASN A 397 -5.99 6.66 -0.84
N THR A 398 -6.23 7.40 0.26
CA THR A 398 -5.87 8.82 0.35
C THR A 398 -4.35 9.04 0.23
N LEU A 399 -3.54 8.15 0.79
CA LEU A 399 -2.08 8.17 0.66
C LEU A 399 -1.58 7.91 -0.78
N ARG A 400 -2.44 7.48 -1.70
CA ARG A 400 -2.09 7.18 -3.12
C ARG A 400 -2.89 8.00 -4.13
N ALA A 401 -3.34 9.19 -3.73
CA ALA A 401 -4.26 10.02 -4.52
C ALA A 401 -3.80 10.24 -5.98
N ASN A 402 -2.50 10.46 -6.21
CA ASN A 402 -1.99 10.87 -7.53
C ASN A 402 -1.94 9.74 -8.57
N ASP A 403 -1.33 8.61 -8.24
CA ASP A 403 -1.13 7.55 -9.22
C ASP A 403 -2.35 6.63 -9.38
N LEU A 404 -3.12 6.44 -8.30
CA LEU A 404 -4.17 5.44 -8.24
C LEU A 404 -5.59 6.02 -8.15
N VAL A 405 -5.82 7.16 -7.48
CA VAL A 405 -7.21 7.67 -7.40
C VAL A 405 -7.59 8.41 -8.68
N TRP A 406 -6.80 9.39 -9.12
CA TRP A 406 -7.14 10.22 -10.28
C TRP A 406 -7.12 9.45 -11.61
N SER A 407 -6.13 8.57 -11.81
CA SER A 407 -6.09 7.69 -12.98
C SER A 407 -7.35 6.83 -13.10
N PHE A 408 -7.90 6.36 -11.98
CA PHE A 408 -9.14 5.58 -11.96
C PHE A 408 -10.37 6.45 -12.14
N VAL A 409 -10.44 7.62 -11.50
CA VAL A 409 -11.53 8.59 -11.69
C VAL A 409 -11.65 8.95 -13.18
N ILE A 410 -10.54 9.26 -13.85
CA ILE A 410 -10.54 9.60 -15.27
C ILE A 410 -11.01 8.40 -16.11
N ASN A 411 -10.43 7.21 -15.93
CA ASN A 411 -10.80 6.07 -16.76
C ASN A 411 -12.23 5.55 -16.48
N ASN A 412 -12.63 5.47 -15.23
CA ASN A 412 -13.92 4.90 -14.83
C ASN A 412 -15.06 5.89 -15.05
N TYR A 413 -14.93 7.13 -14.57
CA TYR A 413 -16.03 8.09 -14.55
C TYR A 413 -16.04 9.05 -15.75
N LEU A 414 -14.89 9.35 -16.35
CA LEU A 414 -14.84 10.25 -17.51
C LEU A 414 -14.77 9.48 -18.84
N MET A 415 -13.99 8.40 -18.89
CA MET A 415 -13.89 7.56 -20.10
C MET A 415 -14.95 6.43 -20.14
N GLY A 416 -15.66 6.19 -19.03
CA GLY A 416 -16.67 5.13 -18.96
C GLY A 416 -16.10 3.74 -19.23
N LYS A 417 -14.86 3.50 -18.79
CA LYS A 417 -14.15 2.22 -18.94
C LYS A 417 -14.27 1.41 -17.65
N GLU A 418 -14.47 0.11 -17.80
CA GLU A 418 -14.40 -0.80 -16.67
C GLU A 418 -12.96 -0.91 -16.12
N PRO A 419 -12.79 -1.02 -14.79
CA PRO A 419 -11.48 -1.19 -14.18
C PRO A 419 -10.82 -2.47 -14.67
N PHE A 420 -9.57 -2.38 -15.09
CA PHE A 420 -8.83 -3.55 -15.56
C PHE A 420 -8.61 -4.54 -14.40
N PRO A 421 -8.79 -5.86 -14.61
CA PRO A 421 -8.66 -6.85 -13.55
C PRO A 421 -7.18 -7.07 -13.18
N PHE A 422 -6.67 -6.20 -12.31
CA PHE A 422 -5.32 -6.27 -11.76
C PHE A 422 -5.37 -6.99 -10.42
N ASP A 423 -4.62 -8.09 -10.31
CA ASP A 423 -4.61 -8.98 -9.14
C ASP A 423 -4.16 -8.27 -7.85
N ILE A 424 -3.19 -7.36 -7.94
CA ILE A 424 -2.76 -6.55 -6.79
C ILE A 424 -3.88 -5.61 -6.30
N LEU A 425 -4.71 -5.06 -7.19
CA LEU A 425 -5.82 -4.20 -6.79
C LEU A 425 -6.97 -5.01 -6.19
N TYR A 426 -7.21 -6.22 -6.71
CA TYR A 426 -8.12 -7.17 -6.07
C TYR A 426 -7.70 -7.47 -4.63
N TRP A 427 -6.41 -7.78 -4.43
CA TRP A 427 -5.87 -7.96 -3.08
C TRP A 427 -6.00 -6.71 -2.21
N ASN A 428 -5.78 -5.51 -2.77
CA ASN A 428 -5.86 -4.27 -2.01
C ASN A 428 -7.28 -3.99 -1.50
N GLY A 429 -8.30 -4.28 -2.31
CA GLY A 429 -9.71 -4.14 -1.94
C GLY A 429 -10.25 -5.26 -1.04
N ASP A 430 -9.54 -6.39 -0.91
CA ASP A 430 -9.91 -7.51 -0.03
C ASP A 430 -9.32 -7.31 1.39
N SER A 431 -9.81 -6.26 2.04
CA SER A 431 -9.34 -5.80 3.35
C SER A 431 -9.73 -6.73 4.50
N THR A 432 -9.04 -6.57 5.62
CA THR A 432 -9.25 -7.31 6.87
C THR A 432 -9.56 -6.36 8.01
N ARG A 433 -10.31 -6.84 9.01
CA ARG A 433 -10.51 -6.14 10.28
C ARG A 433 -9.28 -6.27 11.16
N MET A 434 -9.20 -5.43 12.19
CA MET A 434 -8.18 -5.53 13.23
C MET A 434 -8.82 -5.46 14.62
N PRO A 435 -8.45 -6.33 15.58
CA PRO A 435 -9.02 -6.28 16.92
C PRO A 435 -8.69 -4.96 17.61
N ALA A 436 -9.63 -4.42 18.37
CA ALA A 436 -9.49 -3.13 19.04
C ALA A 436 -8.24 -3.06 19.92
N ALA A 437 -8.02 -4.08 20.75
CA ALA A 437 -6.89 -4.10 21.69
C ALA A 437 -5.53 -4.13 20.96
N MET A 438 -5.36 -5.02 19.97
CA MET A 438 -4.13 -5.09 19.18
C MET A 438 -3.89 -3.80 18.39
N HIS A 439 -4.91 -3.23 17.73
CA HIS A 439 -4.74 -2.04 16.91
C HIS A 439 -4.40 -0.79 17.75
N SER A 440 -5.09 -0.58 18.88
CA SER A 440 -4.77 0.48 19.84
C SER A 440 -3.33 0.35 20.35
N GLU A 441 -2.92 -0.86 20.77
CA GLU A 441 -1.55 -1.11 21.23
C GLU A 441 -0.52 -0.82 20.12
N TYR A 442 -0.80 -1.22 18.88
CA TYR A 442 0.06 -0.95 17.73
C TYR A 442 0.24 0.55 17.46
N LEU A 443 -0.86 1.31 17.39
CA LEU A 443 -0.80 2.76 17.17
C LEU A 443 -0.09 3.49 18.32
N ARG A 444 -0.45 3.19 19.57
CA ARG A 444 0.14 3.86 20.74
C ARG A 444 1.61 3.49 20.93
N ARG A 445 1.94 2.20 21.00
CA ARG A 445 3.29 1.76 21.34
C ARG A 445 4.28 1.94 20.20
N MET A 446 3.85 1.81 18.94
CA MET A 446 4.77 1.91 17.81
C MET A 446 4.69 3.28 17.16
N TYR A 447 3.54 3.69 16.62
CA TYR A 447 3.47 4.94 15.86
C TYR A 447 3.61 6.20 16.72
N LEU A 448 3.02 6.24 17.92
CA LEU A 448 3.14 7.40 18.82
C LEU A 448 4.42 7.33 19.66
N ASP A 449 4.65 6.23 20.37
CA ASP A 449 5.72 6.13 21.36
C ASP A 449 7.06 5.66 20.76
N ASN A 450 7.06 5.05 19.57
CA ASN A 450 8.20 4.34 18.97
C ASN A 450 8.93 3.43 20.00
N ALA A 451 8.15 2.72 20.82
CA ALA A 451 8.64 1.97 21.96
C ALA A 451 9.50 0.75 21.58
N LEU A 452 9.28 0.19 20.38
CA LEU A 452 9.99 -1.00 19.91
C LEU A 452 11.49 -0.72 19.68
N SER A 453 11.83 0.27 18.87
CA SER A 453 13.23 0.65 18.62
C SER A 453 13.94 1.20 19.85
N GLN A 454 13.19 1.77 20.79
CA GLN A 454 13.70 2.29 22.06
C GLN A 454 13.90 1.23 23.15
N GLY A 455 13.55 -0.04 22.90
CA GLY A 455 13.66 -1.11 23.90
C GLY A 455 12.69 -0.96 25.08
N LYS A 456 11.55 -0.29 24.87
CA LYS A 456 10.51 -0.03 25.88
C LYS A 456 9.24 -0.85 25.67
N MET A 457 9.13 -1.53 24.53
CA MET A 457 7.97 -2.37 24.24
C MET A 457 8.04 -3.66 25.08
N GLU A 458 6.95 -3.97 25.79
CA GLU A 458 6.80 -5.21 26.54
C GLU A 458 5.70 -6.04 25.90
N LEU A 459 6.01 -7.30 25.56
CA LEU A 459 5.04 -8.27 25.06
C LEU A 459 5.15 -9.56 25.86
N ALA A 460 4.01 -10.15 26.22
CA ALA A 460 3.94 -11.39 27.01
C ALA A 460 4.86 -11.38 28.25
N GLY A 461 4.89 -10.24 28.98
CA GLY A 461 5.73 -10.03 30.17
C GLY A 461 7.23 -9.92 29.91
N THR A 462 7.65 -9.76 28.65
CA THR A 462 9.05 -9.64 28.24
C THR A 462 9.29 -8.29 27.58
N THR A 463 10.16 -7.47 28.18
CA THR A 463 10.67 -6.26 27.53
C THR A 463 11.56 -6.64 26.36
N LEU A 464 11.25 -6.12 25.18
CA LEU A 464 11.93 -6.46 23.93
C LEU A 464 13.18 -5.58 23.75
N ASP A 465 14.28 -6.23 23.37
CA ASP A 465 15.54 -5.59 23.00
C ASP A 465 15.96 -6.05 21.61
N LEU A 466 15.83 -5.17 20.61
CA LEU A 466 16.23 -5.47 19.23
C LEU A 466 17.75 -5.68 19.09
N THR A 467 18.56 -5.11 19.98
CA THR A 467 20.01 -5.31 19.96
C THR A 467 20.40 -6.74 20.37
N ALA A 468 19.51 -7.47 21.04
CA ALA A 468 19.70 -8.88 21.35
C ALA A 468 19.57 -9.80 20.12
N ILE A 469 19.05 -9.31 19.00
CA ILE A 469 18.87 -10.10 17.77
C ILE A 469 20.24 -10.35 17.12
N LYS A 470 20.77 -11.56 17.32
CA LYS A 470 22.04 -12.04 16.74
C LYS A 470 21.86 -12.89 15.47
N THR A 471 20.62 -13.25 15.16
CA THR A 471 20.27 -14.09 14.02
C THR A 471 20.65 -13.42 12.70
N PRO A 472 21.30 -14.14 11.76
CA PRO A 472 21.57 -13.60 10.43
C PRO A 472 20.29 -13.09 9.77
N SER A 473 20.32 -11.83 9.33
CA SER A 473 19.12 -11.13 8.87
C SER A 473 19.27 -10.59 7.45
N TYR A 474 18.25 -10.83 6.62
CA TYR A 474 18.10 -10.23 5.30
C TYR A 474 17.02 -9.15 5.34
N LEU A 475 17.34 -7.95 4.91
CA LEU A 475 16.47 -6.78 4.98
C LEU A 475 16.23 -6.30 3.55
N LEU A 476 15.00 -6.41 3.09
CA LEU A 476 14.57 -5.85 1.81
C LEU A 476 13.75 -4.59 2.06
N SER A 477 14.08 -3.51 1.37
CA SER A 477 13.24 -2.32 1.28
C SER A 477 12.97 -1.98 -0.18
N THR A 478 11.98 -1.11 -0.45
CA THR A 478 11.69 -0.64 -1.81
C THR A 478 11.92 0.86 -1.92
N ARG A 479 12.51 1.32 -3.02
CA ARG A 479 13.03 2.69 -3.17
C ARG A 479 11.93 3.74 -3.18
N GLU A 480 10.78 3.42 -3.75
CA GLU A 480 9.61 4.31 -3.87
C GLU A 480 8.51 3.93 -2.86
N ASP A 481 8.89 3.30 -1.74
CA ASP A 481 7.97 2.93 -0.67
C ASP A 481 7.53 4.16 0.14
N HIS A 482 6.27 4.54 0.01
CA HIS A 482 5.63 5.59 0.80
C HIS A 482 4.89 5.04 2.03
N ILE A 483 4.76 3.71 2.16
CA ILE A 483 4.11 3.06 3.31
C ILE A 483 5.16 2.72 4.38
N ALA A 484 6.28 2.15 3.97
CA ALA A 484 7.42 1.84 4.83
C ALA A 484 8.69 2.43 4.20
N PRO A 485 8.94 3.74 4.36
CA PRO A 485 10.08 4.41 3.77
C PRO A 485 11.39 3.67 4.02
N TRP A 486 12.18 3.49 2.97
CA TRP A 486 13.34 2.61 3.03
C TRP A 486 14.44 3.09 3.99
N ASP A 487 14.50 4.40 4.23
CA ASP A 487 15.39 4.99 5.23
C ASP A 487 15.04 4.56 6.67
N SER A 488 13.75 4.31 6.90
CA SER A 488 13.18 3.96 8.19
C SER A 488 13.29 2.45 8.42
N THR A 489 13.03 1.64 7.41
CA THR A 489 13.28 0.18 7.46
C THR A 489 14.78 -0.14 7.50
N TYR A 490 15.65 0.71 6.91
CA TYR A 490 17.10 0.59 6.98
C TYR A 490 17.63 0.64 8.41
N LYS A 491 16.95 1.32 9.35
CA LYS A 491 17.37 1.38 10.76
C LYS A 491 17.55 0.02 11.42
N ALA A 492 16.87 -1.03 10.93
CA ALA A 492 17.11 -2.41 11.37
C ALA A 492 18.59 -2.84 11.23
N THR A 493 19.32 -2.35 10.22
CA THR A 493 20.75 -2.68 10.04
C THR A 493 21.63 -2.15 11.18
N GLN A 494 21.17 -1.09 11.87
CA GLN A 494 21.88 -0.42 12.96
C GLN A 494 21.42 -0.91 14.34
N LEU A 495 20.23 -1.50 14.42
CA LEU A 495 19.64 -1.99 15.67
C LEU A 495 19.99 -3.46 15.94
N TYR A 496 20.11 -4.31 14.92
CA TYR A 496 20.40 -5.73 15.11
C TYR A 496 21.90 -5.96 15.28
N SER A 497 22.29 -6.67 16.34
CA SER A 497 23.70 -7.06 16.57
C SER A 497 24.18 -8.18 15.66
N GLY A 498 23.27 -8.93 15.05
CA GLY A 498 23.57 -10.00 14.10
C GLY A 498 24.08 -9.49 12.75
N LYS A 499 24.65 -10.38 11.94
CA LYS A 499 25.04 -10.03 10.57
C LYS A 499 23.79 -9.67 9.74
N THR A 500 23.75 -8.46 9.21
CA THR A 500 22.68 -7.97 8.35
C THR A 500 23.12 -7.91 6.89
N THR A 501 22.21 -8.24 5.97
CA THR A 501 22.36 -8.05 4.53
C THR A 501 21.20 -7.18 4.08
N PHE A 502 21.48 -5.97 3.58
CA PHE A 502 20.44 -5.05 3.12
C PHE A 502 20.37 -5.04 1.59
N THR A 503 19.16 -4.97 1.06
CA THR A 503 18.86 -4.88 -0.38
C THR A 503 17.76 -3.86 -0.59
N LEU A 504 17.95 -2.98 -1.57
CA LEU A 504 16.97 -1.97 -1.94
C LEU A 504 16.41 -2.33 -3.32
N ALA A 505 15.15 -2.74 -3.42
CA ALA A 505 14.50 -2.98 -4.71
C ALA A 505 13.94 -1.67 -5.29
N MET A 506 13.86 -1.58 -6.61
CA MET A 506 13.10 -0.52 -7.29
C MET A 506 11.60 -0.64 -7.06
N SER A 507 10.85 0.41 -7.46
CA SER A 507 9.40 0.53 -7.33
C SER A 507 8.91 0.66 -5.88
N GLY A 508 7.59 0.62 -5.68
CA GLY A 508 6.94 0.83 -4.39
C GLY A 508 6.61 -0.45 -3.62
N HIS A 509 5.97 -0.29 -2.47
CA HIS A 509 5.75 -1.30 -1.41
C HIS A 509 5.43 -2.73 -1.88
N VAL A 510 4.50 -2.87 -2.84
CA VAL A 510 4.07 -4.17 -3.36
C VAL A 510 4.83 -4.55 -4.62
N ALA A 511 4.94 -3.64 -5.58
CA ALA A 511 5.53 -3.91 -6.89
C ALA A 511 7.02 -4.24 -6.82
N GLY A 512 7.76 -3.63 -5.88
CA GLY A 512 9.17 -3.94 -5.64
C GLY A 512 9.36 -5.29 -4.94
N VAL A 513 8.47 -5.66 -4.02
CA VAL A 513 8.53 -6.95 -3.30
C VAL A 513 8.07 -8.10 -4.21
N VAL A 514 6.90 -7.98 -4.84
CA VAL A 514 6.32 -8.98 -5.73
C VAL A 514 6.82 -8.76 -7.16
N ASN A 515 8.13 -8.93 -7.35
CA ASN A 515 8.79 -8.83 -8.64
C ASN A 515 9.26 -10.22 -9.12
N PRO A 516 8.48 -10.94 -9.95
CA PRO A 516 8.77 -12.32 -10.27
C PRO A 516 10.08 -12.51 -11.02
N ALA A 517 10.88 -13.50 -10.62
CA ALA A 517 12.20 -13.77 -11.19
C ALA A 517 12.21 -13.95 -12.73
N ALA A 518 11.11 -14.44 -13.31
CA ALA A 518 11.00 -14.67 -14.75
C ALA A 518 10.65 -13.41 -15.59
N LYS A 519 10.29 -12.28 -14.96
CA LYS A 519 9.73 -11.13 -15.68
C LYS A 519 10.75 -10.07 -16.10
N ASP A 520 12.02 -10.22 -15.73
CA ASP A 520 13.12 -9.28 -16.04
C ASP A 520 12.69 -7.80 -16.05
N LYS A 521 12.05 -7.40 -14.94
CA LYS A 521 11.55 -6.06 -14.70
C LYS A 521 12.23 -5.47 -13.50
N TYR A 522 12.39 -4.14 -13.54
CA TYR A 522 13.01 -3.36 -12.48
C TYR A 522 14.48 -3.76 -12.24
N GLY A 523 15.01 -3.38 -11.09
CA GLY A 523 16.33 -3.72 -10.61
C GLY A 523 16.38 -3.60 -9.08
N TYR A 524 17.55 -3.85 -8.51
CA TYR A 524 17.80 -3.72 -7.08
C TYR A 524 19.24 -3.29 -6.81
N TRP A 525 19.49 -2.73 -5.63
CA TRP A 525 20.82 -2.34 -5.17
C TRP A 525 21.28 -3.21 -4.01
N THR A 526 22.57 -3.50 -4.01
CA THR A 526 23.26 -4.19 -2.91
C THR A 526 24.51 -3.43 -2.52
N ASN A 527 24.89 -3.50 -1.25
CA ASN A 527 26.15 -2.94 -0.78
C ASN A 527 26.88 -3.98 0.11
N ALA A 528 28.21 -3.93 0.12
CA ALA A 528 29.06 -4.80 0.93
C ALA A 528 28.99 -4.46 2.43
N SER A 529 28.62 -3.23 2.78
CA SER A 529 28.49 -2.76 4.16
C SER A 529 27.19 -1.99 4.39
N ASN A 530 26.84 -1.79 5.67
CA ASN A 530 25.67 -1.02 6.10
C ASN A 530 26.10 0.20 6.92
N PRO A 531 26.66 1.27 6.31
CA PRO A 531 26.98 2.51 7.02
C PRO A 531 25.75 3.12 7.70
N GLU A 532 25.94 4.02 8.67
CA GLU A 532 24.82 4.61 9.41
C GLU A 532 23.90 5.47 8.53
N SER A 533 24.48 6.19 7.56
CA SER A 533 23.76 7.02 6.60
C SER A 533 23.26 6.19 5.41
N THR A 534 21.98 6.41 5.09
CA THR A 534 21.29 5.86 3.93
C THR A 534 21.85 6.41 2.62
N GLU A 535 22.25 7.68 2.61
CA GLU A 535 22.89 8.34 1.48
C GLU A 535 24.23 7.67 1.18
N ALA A 536 25.07 7.48 2.21
CA ALA A 536 26.34 6.77 2.08
C ALA A 536 26.15 5.30 1.65
N TRP A 537 25.08 4.65 2.12
CA TRP A 537 24.74 3.30 1.66
C TRP A 537 24.43 3.29 0.17
N LEU A 538 23.61 4.23 -0.32
CA LEU A 538 23.19 4.29 -1.72
C LEU A 538 24.34 4.69 -2.65
N GLU A 539 25.18 5.64 -2.24
CA GLU A 539 26.37 6.06 -3.01
C GLU A 539 27.36 4.92 -3.23
N GLY A 540 27.50 4.04 -2.23
CA GLY A 540 28.37 2.86 -2.31
C GLY A 540 27.72 1.61 -2.90
N ALA A 541 26.44 1.67 -3.28
CA ALA A 541 25.70 0.49 -3.71
C ALA A 541 25.91 0.16 -5.19
N GLU A 542 25.97 -1.14 -5.49
CA GLU A 542 25.97 -1.67 -6.85
C GLU A 542 24.53 -1.92 -7.30
N GLN A 543 24.18 -1.44 -8.49
CA GLN A 543 22.88 -1.68 -9.11
C GLN A 543 22.91 -2.98 -9.93
N HIS A 544 21.87 -3.79 -9.77
CA HIS A 544 21.63 -5.04 -10.50
C HIS A 544 20.29 -4.95 -11.22
N ASP A 545 20.23 -5.52 -12.42
CA ASP A 545 18.99 -5.62 -13.18
C ASP A 545 18.16 -6.83 -12.75
N GLY A 546 16.85 -6.75 -12.95
CA GLY A 546 15.91 -7.83 -12.71
C GLY A 546 15.45 -7.95 -11.25
N SER A 547 14.95 -9.14 -10.90
CA SER A 547 14.36 -9.41 -9.59
C SER A 547 15.42 -9.65 -8.51
N TRP A 548 15.15 -9.18 -7.30
CA TRP A 548 15.95 -9.48 -6.09
C TRP A 548 15.73 -10.91 -5.57
N TRP A 549 14.69 -11.63 -6.02
CA TRP A 549 14.35 -12.97 -5.52
C TRP A 549 15.52 -13.97 -5.62
N PRO A 550 16.25 -14.09 -6.75
CA PRO A 550 17.40 -14.98 -6.85
C PRO A 550 18.55 -14.60 -5.91
N HIS A 551 18.77 -13.30 -5.69
CA HIS A 551 19.77 -12.81 -4.73
C HIS A 551 19.41 -13.22 -3.30
N TRP A 552 18.14 -13.03 -2.89
CA TRP A 552 17.66 -13.48 -1.59
C TRP A 552 17.71 -15.00 -1.42
N GLN A 553 17.33 -15.78 -2.44
CA GLN A 553 17.47 -17.24 -2.38
C GLN A 553 18.93 -17.62 -2.13
N ALA A 554 19.88 -17.04 -2.87
CA ALA A 554 21.29 -17.38 -2.75
C ALA A 554 21.82 -17.08 -1.35
N TRP A 555 21.26 -16.06 -0.69
CA TRP A 555 21.49 -15.80 0.73
C TRP A 555 20.83 -16.87 1.62
N LEU A 556 19.54 -17.15 1.44
CA LEU A 556 18.76 -18.09 2.26
C LEU A 556 19.33 -19.52 2.21
N ALA A 557 19.80 -19.97 1.04
CA ALA A 557 20.38 -21.30 0.83
C ALA A 557 21.57 -21.57 1.76
N LYS A 558 22.35 -20.54 2.11
CA LYS A 558 23.47 -20.63 3.06
C LYS A 558 23.01 -20.96 4.48
N HIS A 559 21.76 -20.64 4.81
CA HIS A 559 21.16 -20.86 6.12
C HIS A 559 20.22 -22.08 6.16
N ALA A 560 19.74 -22.54 5.01
CA ALA A 560 18.72 -23.58 4.86
C ALA A 560 19.21 -25.02 5.07
N GLY A 561 20.53 -25.24 5.11
CA GLY A 561 21.13 -26.57 5.34
C GLY A 561 21.10 -27.47 4.11
N ALA A 562 21.57 -28.71 4.28
CA ALA A 562 21.68 -29.69 3.20
C ALA A 562 20.32 -30.07 2.60
N MET A 563 20.33 -30.59 1.37
CA MET A 563 19.14 -31.12 0.71
C MET A 563 18.75 -32.48 1.30
N VAL A 564 17.47 -32.64 1.65
CA VAL A 564 16.84 -33.85 2.18
C VAL A 564 15.66 -34.27 1.29
N PRO A 565 15.16 -35.51 1.36
CA PRO A 565 13.93 -35.89 0.65
C PRO A 565 12.78 -34.92 0.94
N ALA A 566 11.98 -34.61 -0.07
CA ALA A 566 10.84 -33.72 0.06
C ALA A 566 9.80 -34.26 1.07
N ARG A 567 9.14 -33.35 1.80
CA ARG A 567 8.16 -33.65 2.84
C ARG A 567 6.75 -33.36 2.31
N GLN A 568 5.85 -34.34 2.29
CA GLN A 568 4.45 -34.06 1.94
C GLN A 568 3.71 -33.52 3.18
N PRO A 569 2.81 -32.55 3.01
CA PRO A 569 1.93 -32.15 4.10
C PRO A 569 1.13 -33.34 4.64
N GLY A 570 1.15 -33.55 5.95
CA GLY A 570 0.48 -34.67 6.61
C GLY A 570 1.34 -35.92 6.85
N ASP A 571 2.56 -36.01 6.29
CA ASP A 571 3.47 -37.14 6.57
C ASP A 571 4.07 -37.10 8.00
N GLY A 572 4.01 -35.94 8.66
CA GLY A 572 4.55 -35.69 9.99
C GLY A 572 3.58 -36.00 11.13
N ALA A 573 3.76 -35.34 12.28
CA ALA A 573 2.90 -35.53 13.45
C ALA A 573 1.60 -34.70 13.42
N LEU A 574 1.43 -33.84 12.42
CA LEU A 574 0.24 -33.00 12.27
C LEU A 574 -0.69 -33.55 11.19
N GLU A 575 -1.97 -33.62 11.52
CA GLU A 575 -3.02 -34.01 10.58
C GLU A 575 -3.34 -32.88 9.60
N VAL A 576 -3.80 -33.26 8.40
CA VAL A 576 -4.31 -32.32 7.41
C VAL A 576 -5.74 -31.94 7.77
N LEU A 577 -6.01 -30.65 7.92
CA LEU A 577 -7.34 -30.11 8.24
C LEU A 577 -8.16 -29.84 6.98
N GLU A 578 -7.56 -29.17 6.00
CA GLU A 578 -8.20 -28.86 4.70
C GLU A 578 -7.15 -28.49 3.64
N ASP A 579 -7.60 -28.31 2.40
CA ASP A 579 -6.75 -27.85 1.30
C ASP A 579 -6.42 -26.36 1.40
N ALA A 580 -5.20 -25.99 0.98
CA ALA A 580 -4.88 -24.59 0.70
C ALA A 580 -5.89 -24.02 -0.32
N PRO A 581 -6.28 -22.75 -0.21
CA PRO A 581 -5.66 -21.70 0.60
C PRO A 581 -6.21 -21.59 2.04
N GLY A 582 -7.00 -22.57 2.50
CA GLY A 582 -7.68 -22.53 3.79
C GLY A 582 -8.96 -21.70 3.78
N SER A 583 -9.71 -21.77 4.87
CA SER A 583 -11.00 -21.11 5.06
C SER A 583 -10.86 -19.67 5.59
N PHE A 584 -9.83 -19.37 6.39
CA PHE A 584 -9.64 -18.02 6.97
C PHE A 584 -9.47 -16.96 5.87
N VAL A 585 -8.66 -17.24 4.85
CA VAL A 585 -8.40 -16.30 3.76
C VAL A 585 -9.61 -16.09 2.83
N LYS A 586 -10.54 -17.04 2.80
CA LYS A 586 -11.74 -16.98 1.95
C LYS A 586 -12.84 -16.09 2.53
N HIS A 587 -12.72 -15.65 3.77
CA HIS A 587 -13.68 -14.72 4.38
C HIS A 587 -13.59 -13.34 3.71
N ASP A 588 -14.59 -12.99 2.90
CA ASP A 588 -14.63 -11.76 2.10
C ASP A 588 -15.65 -10.76 2.65
N LEU A 589 -15.17 -9.65 3.22
CA LEU A 589 -16.02 -8.60 3.80
C LEU A 589 -16.89 -7.92 2.75
N ARG A 590 -16.52 -7.95 1.46
CA ARG A 590 -17.30 -7.33 0.38
C ARG A 590 -18.57 -8.11 0.05
N LYS A 591 -18.62 -9.39 0.47
CA LYS A 591 -19.77 -10.29 0.26
C LYS A 591 -20.62 -10.47 1.51
N ALA A 592 -20.16 -9.97 2.67
CA ALA A 592 -20.93 -9.94 3.90
C ALA A 592 -21.88 -8.73 3.87
N GLY A 593 -23.17 -8.98 3.65
CA GLY A 593 -24.22 -7.95 3.48
C GLY A 593 -24.51 -7.14 4.73
#